data_AF-A0A1C6REH5-F1
#
_entry.id   AF-A0A1C6REH5-F1
#
_cell.length_a   1.000
_cell.length_b   1.000
_cell.length_c   1.000
_cell.angle_alpha   90.00
_cell.angle_beta   90.00
_cell.angle_gamma   90.00
#
_symmetry.space_group_name_H-M   'P 1'
#
loop_
_entity.id
_entity.type
_entity.pdbx_description
1 polymer ?
#
loop_
_entity_poly.entity_id
_entity_poly.type
_entity_poly.pdbx_seq_one_letter_code
_entity_poly.pdbx_strand_id
1 'polypeptide(L)'
;MRHGRSVLALVLALVVVSGGLVVTTGSAAQAAVSCSGTVTYSKTYGPGELTIFYNTSDGGTNSACFYHKGAAYGVAAPTYVRAYRCTERSGEGQPCTVAVSSSADFGNYAYYAGPRGVTGTANYCVAAVGYIDWQGYRYQISSGRQGC
;
A
#
# COMPACT_ATOMS: atom_id res chain seq x y z
N MET A 1 80.02 -33.70 -10.89
CA MET A 1 79.21 -33.45 -12.11
C MET A 1 77.75 -33.20 -11.70
N ARG A 2 77.13 -32.11 -12.20
CA ARG A 2 75.68 -31.70 -12.26
C ARG A 2 74.82 -31.80 -10.97
N HIS A 3 74.48 -30.68 -10.30
CA HIS A 3 73.37 -29.72 -10.55
C HIS A 3 71.95 -30.23 -10.22
N GLY A 4 71.32 -29.61 -9.21
CA GLY A 4 69.87 -29.62 -8.97
C GLY A 4 69.51 -28.52 -7.97
N ARG A 5 69.00 -27.40 -8.49
CA ARG A 5 68.72 -26.14 -7.77
C ARG A 5 67.33 -26.17 -7.09
N SER A 6 67.15 -25.19 -6.22
CA SER A 6 65.90 -24.48 -5.91
C SER A 6 65.16 -24.93 -4.65
N VAL A 7 64.58 -24.07 -3.81
CA VAL A 7 64.71 -22.63 -3.45
C VAL A 7 63.72 -22.50 -2.27
N LEU A 8 64.08 -21.69 -1.28
CA LEU A 8 63.27 -21.27 -0.12
C LEU A 8 61.82 -20.88 -0.50
N ALA A 9 60.87 -21.08 0.43
CA ALA A 9 60.12 -19.96 1.02
C ALA A 9 59.17 -20.43 2.15
N LEU A 10 59.46 -19.97 3.37
CA LEU A 10 58.47 -19.80 4.43
C LEU A 10 57.50 -18.69 4.02
N VAL A 11 56.20 -18.88 4.23
CA VAL A 11 55.25 -17.77 4.33
C VAL A 11 54.30 -18.03 5.50
N LEU A 12 54.55 -17.33 6.62
CA LEU A 12 53.58 -17.11 7.69
C LEU A 12 52.54 -16.11 7.19
N ALA A 13 51.28 -16.51 7.10
CA ALA A 13 50.18 -15.61 6.80
C ALA A 13 49.62 -15.02 8.11
N LEU A 14 49.84 -13.72 8.33
CA LEU A 14 49.12 -12.92 9.32
C LEU A 14 47.66 -12.77 8.87
N VAL A 15 46.71 -13.28 9.65
CA VAL A 15 45.28 -13.02 9.46
C VAL A 15 44.93 -11.71 10.15
N VAL A 16 44.77 -10.65 9.36
CA VAL A 16 44.22 -9.37 9.82
C VAL A 16 42.70 -9.48 9.75
N VAL A 17 42.04 -9.57 10.91
CA VAL A 17 40.57 -9.53 11.01
C VAL A 17 40.11 -8.08 10.87
N SER A 18 39.76 -7.68 9.67
CA SER A 18 39.07 -6.41 9.41
C SER A 18 37.59 -6.57 9.76
N GLY A 19 37.20 -6.09 10.94
CA GLY A 19 35.80 -5.96 11.36
C GLY A 19 35.09 -4.88 10.54
N GLY A 20 34.36 -5.28 9.51
CA GLY A 20 33.48 -4.39 8.76
C GLY A 20 32.20 -4.10 9.56
N LEU A 21 32.02 -2.84 9.95
CA LEU A 21 30.75 -2.33 10.47
C LEU A 21 29.70 -2.37 9.35
N VAL A 22 28.80 -3.34 9.39
CA VAL A 22 27.65 -3.41 8.47
C VAL A 22 26.62 -2.39 8.95
N VAL A 23 26.60 -1.21 8.33
CA VAL A 23 25.50 -0.24 8.48
C VAL A 23 24.31 -0.78 7.70
N THR A 24 23.41 -1.50 8.38
CA THR A 24 22.12 -1.86 7.79
C THR A 24 21.30 -0.58 7.68
N THR A 25 21.15 -0.04 6.47
CA THR A 25 20.14 0.98 6.19
C THR A 25 18.77 0.35 6.43
N GLY A 26 18.22 0.55 7.62
CA GLY A 26 16.87 0.09 7.94
C GLY A 26 15.90 0.71 6.94
N SER A 27 15.27 -0.12 6.12
CA SER A 27 14.09 0.28 5.35
C SER A 27 13.07 0.81 6.34
N ALA A 28 12.60 2.04 6.13
CA ALA A 28 11.52 2.62 6.93
C ALA A 28 10.40 1.58 7.01
N ALA A 29 10.01 1.20 8.23
CA ALA A 29 8.94 0.25 8.45
C ALA A 29 7.71 0.74 7.67
N GLN A 30 7.27 -0.01 6.66
CA GLN A 30 6.00 0.30 6.02
C GLN A 30 4.93 0.21 7.11
N ALA A 31 4.30 1.34 7.38
CA ALA A 31 3.18 1.40 8.27
C ALA A 31 2.10 0.41 7.84
N ALA A 32 1.47 -0.26 8.80
CA ALA A 32 0.56 -1.35 8.54
C ALA A 32 -0.76 -0.79 7.99
N VAL A 33 -0.89 -0.71 6.66
CA VAL A 33 -2.12 -0.26 6.03
C VAL A 33 -3.29 -1.14 6.52
N SER A 34 -4.28 -0.53 7.16
CA SER A 34 -5.45 -1.22 7.72
C SER A 34 -6.76 -0.56 7.26
N CYS A 35 -7.85 -1.33 7.29
CA CYS A 35 -9.22 -0.81 7.18
C CYS A 35 -9.72 -0.33 8.56
N SER A 36 -8.91 0.48 9.24
CA SER A 36 -9.21 1.01 10.57
C SER A 36 -8.62 2.40 10.75
N GLY A 37 -9.07 3.10 11.79
CA GLY A 37 -8.74 4.51 12.03
C GLY A 37 -9.97 5.40 11.86
N THR A 38 -9.73 6.70 11.65
CA THR A 38 -10.81 7.67 11.48
C THR A 38 -11.36 7.58 10.07
N VAL A 39 -12.67 7.35 9.93
CA VAL A 39 -13.33 7.39 8.63
C VAL A 39 -13.34 8.84 8.12
N THR A 40 -12.70 9.09 6.98
CA THR A 40 -12.68 10.41 6.31
C THR A 40 -13.66 10.48 5.15
N TYR A 41 -14.06 9.32 4.62
CA TYR A 41 -15.10 9.21 3.61
C TYR A 41 -15.79 7.86 3.72
N SER A 42 -17.12 7.83 3.54
CA SER A 42 -17.86 6.59 3.34
C SER A 42 -19.05 6.84 2.41
N LYS A 43 -19.23 5.97 1.43
CA LYS A 43 -20.39 5.99 0.54
C LYS A 43 -20.82 4.58 0.19
N THR A 44 -22.12 4.34 0.30
CA THR A 44 -22.77 3.09 -0.10
C THR A 44 -23.46 3.27 -1.45
N TYR A 45 -23.34 2.26 -2.32
CA TYR A 45 -24.10 2.16 -3.57
C TYR A 45 -24.38 0.70 -3.89
N GLY A 46 -25.67 0.35 -3.93
CA GLY A 46 -26.09 -1.04 -4.10
C GLY A 46 -25.52 -1.95 -2.99
N PRO A 47 -24.93 -3.11 -3.32
CA PRO A 47 -24.37 -4.04 -2.35
C PRO A 47 -22.94 -3.68 -1.91
N GLY A 48 -22.42 -2.51 -2.29
CA GLY A 48 -21.05 -2.09 -2.00
C GLY A 48 -20.97 -0.82 -1.16
N GLU A 49 -19.91 -0.70 -0.36
CA GLU A 49 -19.55 0.53 0.34
C GLU A 49 -18.05 0.81 0.20
N LEU A 50 -17.71 2.00 -0.29
CA LEU A 50 -16.33 2.47 -0.33
C LEU A 50 -16.07 3.35 0.89
N THR A 51 -15.04 3.00 1.65
CA THR A 51 -14.63 3.76 2.85
C THR A 51 -13.15 4.13 2.76
N ILE A 52 -12.83 5.37 3.12
CA ILE A 52 -11.46 5.85 3.31
C ILE A 52 -11.25 6.07 4.81
N PHE A 53 -10.15 5.54 5.31
CA PHE A 53 -9.68 5.69 6.68
C PHE A 53 -8.39 6.50 6.68
N TYR A 54 -8.24 7.35 7.69
CA TYR A 54 -6.99 7.99 8.04
C TYR A 54 -6.46 7.41 9.34
N ASN A 55 -5.18 6.99 9.35
CA ASN A 55 -4.52 6.51 10.54
C ASN A 55 -3.20 7.26 10.79
N THR A 56 -3.15 8.03 11.88
CA THR A 56 -1.96 8.74 12.34
C THR A 56 -0.86 7.81 12.81
N SER A 57 -1.23 6.65 13.38
CA SER A 57 -0.29 5.63 13.88
C SER A 57 0.51 5.00 12.75
N ASP A 58 -0.01 5.08 11.52
CA ASP A 58 0.60 4.54 10.31
C ASP A 58 1.36 5.62 9.51
N GLY A 59 1.98 6.57 10.19
CA GLY A 59 2.68 7.68 9.54
C GLY A 59 1.76 8.62 8.75
N GLY A 60 0.49 8.71 9.14
CA GLY A 60 -0.53 9.51 8.45
C GLY A 60 -1.03 8.88 7.15
N THR A 61 -1.07 7.55 7.06
CA THR A 61 -1.54 6.84 5.87
C THR A 61 -3.05 6.99 5.72
N ASN A 62 -3.49 7.24 4.48
CA ASN A 62 -4.89 7.09 4.11
C ASN A 62 -5.09 5.75 3.40
N SER A 63 -6.05 4.97 3.87
CA SER A 63 -6.34 3.61 3.44
C SER A 63 -7.77 3.50 2.90
N ALA A 64 -7.96 2.79 1.79
CA ALA A 64 -9.28 2.55 1.22
C ALA A 64 -9.65 1.06 1.29
N CYS A 65 -10.92 0.81 1.60
CA CYS A 65 -11.52 -0.52 1.61
C CYS A 65 -12.90 -0.48 0.95
N PHE A 66 -13.25 -1.55 0.23
CA PHE A 66 -14.54 -1.70 -0.41
C PHE A 66 -15.29 -2.89 0.20
N TYR A 67 -16.30 -2.60 1.00
CA TYR A 67 -17.08 -3.58 1.75
C TYR A 67 -18.28 -4.08 0.97
N HIS A 68 -18.58 -5.36 1.17
CA HIS A 68 -19.84 -5.96 0.80
C HIS A 68 -20.88 -5.58 1.85
N LYS A 69 -22.10 -5.29 1.41
CA LYS A 69 -23.24 -4.91 2.25
C LYS A 69 -24.47 -5.69 1.82
N GLY A 70 -25.42 -5.86 2.74
CA GLY A 70 -26.69 -6.54 2.48
C GLY A 70 -26.48 -7.94 1.91
N ALA A 71 -27.14 -8.24 0.78
CA ALA A 71 -27.13 -9.57 0.17
C ALA A 71 -25.77 -10.04 -0.34
N ALA A 72 -24.79 -9.14 -0.55
CA ALA A 72 -23.44 -9.51 -0.94
C ALA A 72 -22.53 -9.89 0.23
N TYR A 73 -22.94 -9.60 1.47
CA TYR A 73 -22.14 -9.91 2.65
C TYR A 73 -22.06 -11.42 2.88
N GLY A 74 -20.84 -11.94 2.96
CA GLY A 74 -20.57 -13.37 3.07
C GLY A 74 -20.60 -14.14 1.75
N VAL A 75 -20.77 -13.46 0.61
CA VAL A 75 -20.81 -14.09 -0.72
C VAL A 75 -19.64 -13.63 -1.56
N ALA A 76 -18.87 -14.59 -2.05
CA ALA A 76 -17.73 -14.33 -2.92
C ALA A 76 -18.18 -13.65 -4.23
N ALA A 77 -17.66 -12.45 -4.49
CA ALA A 77 -17.92 -11.71 -5.73
C ALA A 77 -16.67 -10.93 -6.17
N PRO A 78 -16.52 -10.62 -7.48
CA PRO A 78 -15.41 -9.80 -7.96
C PRO A 78 -15.49 -8.40 -7.37
N THR A 79 -14.48 -8.04 -6.60
CA THR A 79 -14.43 -6.78 -5.85
C THR A 79 -13.06 -6.14 -6.01
N TYR A 80 -13.07 -4.82 -6.13
CA TYR A 80 -11.90 -4.01 -6.41
C TYR A 80 -11.83 -2.81 -5.49
N VAL A 81 -10.62 -2.45 -5.06
CA VAL A 81 -10.35 -1.15 -4.42
C VAL A 81 -8.97 -0.63 -4.76
N ARG A 82 -8.86 0.69 -4.88
CA ARG A 82 -7.59 1.40 -5.02
C ARG A 82 -7.67 2.80 -4.43
N ALA A 83 -6.61 3.21 -3.75
CA ALA A 83 -6.43 4.55 -3.20
C ALA A 83 -5.40 5.37 -3.98
N TYR A 84 -5.56 6.68 -3.94
CA TYR A 84 -4.74 7.69 -4.60
C TYR A 84 -4.43 8.85 -3.67
N ARG A 85 -3.23 9.43 -3.83
CA ARG A 85 -2.94 10.79 -3.39
C ARG A 85 -3.09 11.72 -4.58
N CYS A 86 -3.84 12.79 -4.41
CA CYS A 86 -4.06 13.80 -5.44
C CYS A 86 -2.91 14.81 -5.47
N THR A 87 -2.74 15.54 -6.58
CA THR A 87 -1.86 16.72 -6.62
C THR A 87 -2.45 17.90 -5.86
N GLU A 88 -3.78 17.92 -5.77
CA GLU A 88 -4.58 18.98 -5.18
C GLU A 88 -4.54 18.94 -3.66
N ARG A 89 -4.76 20.12 -3.07
CA ARG A 89 -4.73 20.35 -1.62
C ARG A 89 -6.03 20.94 -1.07
N SER A 90 -7.05 21.07 -1.91
CA SER A 90 -8.36 21.66 -1.55
C SER A 90 -9.47 21.20 -2.50
N GLY A 91 -10.72 21.46 -2.10
CA GLY A 91 -11.91 21.37 -2.95
C GLY A 91 -12.58 19.99 -2.97
N GLU A 92 -12.89 19.42 -1.81
CA GLU A 92 -13.49 18.09 -1.65
C GLU A 92 -14.64 17.77 -2.62
N GLY A 93 -14.77 16.48 -2.96
CA GLY A 93 -15.79 15.92 -3.86
C GLY A 93 -15.49 16.09 -5.36
N GLN A 94 -14.55 16.96 -5.75
CA GLN A 94 -14.18 17.17 -7.14
C GLN A 94 -13.23 16.08 -7.67
N PRO A 95 -12.94 16.04 -9.00
CA PRO A 95 -11.97 15.11 -9.56
C PRO A 95 -10.59 15.23 -8.92
N CYS A 96 -9.88 14.10 -8.86
CA CYS A 96 -8.53 13.98 -8.33
C CYS A 96 -7.53 13.81 -9.48
N THR A 97 -6.56 14.71 -9.59
CA THR A 97 -5.40 14.49 -10.47
C THR A 97 -4.40 13.62 -9.72
N VAL A 98 -4.21 12.39 -10.19
CA VAL A 98 -3.45 11.37 -9.46
C VAL A 98 -1.95 11.71 -9.45
N ALA A 99 -1.39 11.92 -8.25
CA ALA A 99 0.05 12.08 -8.04
C ALA A 99 0.73 10.76 -7.66
N VAL A 100 0.07 9.97 -6.79
CA VAL A 100 0.55 8.66 -6.34
C VAL A 100 -0.63 7.70 -6.32
N SER A 101 -0.39 6.47 -6.76
CA SER A 101 -1.37 5.39 -6.68
C SER A 101 -0.84 4.28 -5.77
N SER A 102 -1.72 3.73 -4.94
CA SER A 102 -1.51 2.42 -4.32
C SER A 102 -1.52 1.31 -5.38
N SER A 103 -1.12 0.09 -5.01
CA SER A 103 -1.50 -1.10 -5.78
C SER A 103 -3.03 -1.27 -5.74
N ALA A 104 -3.59 -1.91 -6.76
CA ALA A 104 -4.98 -2.35 -6.69
C ALA A 104 -5.11 -3.56 -5.77
N ASP A 105 -6.25 -3.70 -5.10
CA ASP A 105 -6.76 -5.00 -4.69
C ASP A 105 -7.85 -5.44 -5.64
N PHE A 106 -7.75 -6.66 -6.17
CA PHE A 106 -8.75 -7.22 -7.06
C PHE A 106 -8.81 -8.74 -6.88
N GLY A 107 -10.02 -9.26 -6.73
CA GLY A 107 -10.24 -10.68 -6.51
C GLY A 107 -11.69 -10.97 -6.15
N ASN A 108 -11.97 -12.24 -5.89
CA ASN A 108 -13.28 -12.67 -5.39
C ASN A 108 -13.25 -12.65 -3.85
N TYR A 109 -13.93 -11.67 -3.26
CA TYR A 109 -13.98 -11.51 -1.80
C TYR A 109 -15.39 -11.76 -1.29
N ALA A 110 -15.52 -12.28 -0.07
CA ALA A 110 -16.83 -12.49 0.56
C ALA A 110 -17.29 -11.30 1.42
N TYR A 111 -16.35 -10.44 1.84
CA TYR A 111 -16.63 -9.40 2.83
C TYR A 111 -16.12 -8.03 2.42
N TYR A 112 -14.88 -7.94 1.94
CA TYR A 112 -14.33 -6.69 1.45
C TYR A 112 -13.05 -6.93 0.64
N ALA A 113 -12.72 -5.97 -0.23
CA ALA A 113 -11.39 -5.80 -0.80
C ALA A 113 -10.66 -4.66 -0.08
N GLY A 114 -9.34 -4.74 0.02
CA GLY A 114 -8.49 -3.83 0.78
C GLY A 114 -7.81 -4.52 1.96
N PRO A 115 -6.99 -3.79 2.72
CA PRO A 115 -6.76 -2.34 2.63
C PRO A 115 -5.75 -1.95 1.54
N ARG A 116 -5.97 -0.79 0.89
CA ARG A 116 -5.00 -0.17 -0.03
C ARG A 116 -4.71 1.27 0.37
N GLY A 117 -3.43 1.55 0.65
CA GLY A 117 -3.01 2.81 1.28
C GLY A 117 -2.10 3.66 0.42
N VAL A 118 -2.17 4.97 0.64
CA VAL A 118 -1.24 5.96 0.12
C VAL A 118 -0.62 6.75 1.28
N THR A 119 0.69 6.93 1.23
CA THR A 119 1.47 7.68 2.22
C THR A 119 1.81 9.08 1.71
N GLY A 120 2.38 9.92 2.59
CA GLY A 120 2.79 11.28 2.24
C GLY A 120 1.62 12.16 1.83
N THR A 121 0.46 11.96 2.46
CA THR A 121 -0.79 12.68 2.17
C THR A 121 -0.95 13.95 2.99
N ALA A 122 0.03 14.31 3.83
CA ALA A 122 0.00 15.56 4.56
C ALA A 122 -0.14 16.76 3.60
N ASN A 123 -1.17 17.57 3.79
CA ASN A 123 -1.54 18.70 2.93
C ASN A 123 -1.93 18.32 1.49
N TYR A 124 -2.26 17.07 1.20
CA TYR A 124 -2.76 16.64 -0.10
C TYR A 124 -4.09 15.92 0.07
N CYS A 125 -5.02 16.17 -0.84
CA CYS A 125 -6.25 15.40 -0.88
C CYS A 125 -5.96 13.94 -1.23
N VAL A 126 -6.86 13.06 -0.83
CA VAL A 126 -6.85 11.63 -1.16
C VAL A 126 -8.10 11.27 -1.92
N ALA A 127 -8.03 10.22 -2.74
CA ALA A 127 -9.20 9.69 -3.42
C ALA A 127 -9.15 8.17 -3.42
N ALA A 128 -10.30 7.54 -3.58
CA ALA A 128 -10.40 6.12 -3.78
C ALA A 128 -11.46 5.79 -4.81
N VAL A 129 -11.27 4.65 -5.45
CA VAL A 129 -12.25 4.02 -6.31
C VAL A 129 -12.41 2.58 -5.87
N GLY A 130 -13.63 2.07 -5.98
CA GLY A 130 -13.89 0.66 -5.76
C GLY A 130 -15.18 0.23 -6.45
N TYR A 131 -15.29 -1.07 -6.66
CA TYR A 131 -16.50 -1.66 -7.21
C TYR A 131 -16.70 -3.09 -6.73
N ILE A 132 -17.95 -3.55 -6.86
CA ILE A 132 -18.34 -4.95 -6.79
C ILE A 132 -19.15 -5.31 -8.04
N ASP A 133 -18.85 -6.46 -8.65
CA ASP A 133 -19.69 -7.06 -9.68
C ASP A 133 -20.69 -8.01 -9.02
N TRP A 134 -21.97 -7.64 -9.05
CA TRP A 134 -23.03 -8.32 -8.31
C TRP A 134 -24.26 -8.51 -9.20
N GLN A 135 -24.74 -9.76 -9.29
CA GLN A 135 -25.92 -10.13 -10.09
C GLN A 135 -25.90 -9.58 -11.53
N GLY A 136 -24.72 -9.58 -12.17
CA GLY A 136 -24.53 -9.10 -13.55
C GLY A 136 -24.36 -7.59 -13.71
N TYR A 137 -24.35 -6.82 -12.62
CA TYR A 137 -24.14 -5.37 -12.63
C TYR A 137 -22.87 -4.97 -11.88
N ARG A 138 -22.17 -3.93 -12.37
CA ARG A 138 -21.04 -3.32 -11.66
C ARG A 138 -21.50 -2.12 -10.84
N TYR A 139 -21.33 -2.20 -9.53
CA TYR A 139 -21.62 -1.11 -8.60
C TYR A 139 -20.34 -0.37 -8.25
N GLN A 140 -20.01 0.65 -9.04
CA GLN A 140 -18.77 1.43 -8.88
C GLN A 140 -19.00 2.70 -8.06
N ILE A 141 -18.06 3.00 -7.18
CA ILE A 141 -18.00 4.22 -6.40
C ILE A 141 -16.64 4.89 -6.64
N SER A 142 -16.67 6.18 -6.93
CA SER A 142 -15.51 7.07 -6.86
C SER A 142 -15.77 8.10 -5.78
N SER A 143 -14.81 8.30 -4.89
CA SER A 143 -14.94 9.29 -3.83
C SER A 143 -14.80 10.72 -4.34
N GLY A 144 -14.12 10.93 -5.48
CA GLY A 144 -13.49 12.22 -5.74
C GLY A 144 -12.40 12.50 -4.71
N ARG A 145 -11.85 13.72 -4.71
CA ARG A 145 -10.84 14.13 -3.72
C ARG A 145 -11.49 14.38 -2.36
N GLN A 146 -10.86 13.94 -1.28
CA GLN A 146 -11.35 13.91 0.10
C GLN A 146 -10.20 14.25 1.05
N GLY A 147 -10.50 14.73 2.25
CA GLY A 147 -9.47 14.96 3.28
C GLY A 147 -8.42 15.97 2.84
N CYS A 148 -8.90 16.99 2.12
CA CYS A 148 -8.16 18.22 1.89
C CYS A 148 -8.28 19.09 3.16
#